data_AF-A0AA36GU53-F1
#
_entry.id   AF-A0AA36GU53-F1
#
_cell.length_a   1.000
_cell.length_b   1.000
_cell.length_c   1.000
_cell.angle_alpha   90.00
_cell.angle_beta   90.00
_cell.angle_gamma   90.00
#
_symmetry.space_group_name_H-M   'P 1'
#
loop_
_entity.id
_entity.type
_entity.pdbx_description
1 polymer ?
#
loop_
_entity_poly.entity_id
_entity_poly.type
_entity_poly.pdbx_seq_one_letter_code
_entity_poly.pdbx_strand_id
1 'polypeptide(L)'
;MILFIVYNHVGFSPAEILIDQSPAHLKNGCICNHKNVTYNFCYQLPSNRLIKGKRFNCNFSSYLEEFGILSSSNIIDLETKEMPMPAFVTAMSENHYAEGLTLVRFVCISCAKNWRGE
;
A
#
# COMPACT_ATOMS: atom_id res chain seq x y z
N MET A 1 4.68 -1.30 24.91
CA MET A 1 3.71 -1.93 23.99
C MET A 1 2.94 -0.85 23.25
N ILE A 2 3.31 -0.54 22.02
CA ILE A 2 2.41 0.07 21.04
C ILE A 2 2.37 -0.90 19.87
N LEU A 3 1.23 -1.56 19.74
CA LEU A 3 0.91 -2.53 18.72
C LEU A 3 0.28 -1.77 17.55
N PHE A 4 1.05 -1.46 16.51
CA PHE A 4 0.46 -1.15 15.21
C PHE A 4 0.35 -2.45 14.41
N ILE A 5 -0.64 -3.27 14.74
CA ILE A 5 -1.16 -4.18 13.72
C ILE A 5 -2.12 -3.34 12.89
N VAL A 6 -1.70 -2.97 11.68
CA VAL A 6 -2.65 -2.51 10.66
C VAL A 6 -3.38 -3.75 10.14
N TYR A 7 -4.32 -4.26 10.93
CA TYR A 7 -5.41 -5.05 10.36
C TYR A 7 -6.26 -4.03 9.60
N ASN A 8 -6.13 -3.99 8.28
CA ASN A 8 -7.17 -3.42 7.44
C ASN A 8 -8.39 -4.36 7.50
N HIS A 9 -9.09 -4.35 8.64
CA HIS A 9 -10.49 -4.70 8.66
C HIS A 9 -11.22 -3.47 8.12
N VAL A 10 -11.32 -3.37 6.79
CA VAL A 10 -12.23 -2.42 6.16
C VAL A 10 -13.64 -2.91 6.48
N GLY A 11 -14.15 -2.49 7.64
CA GLY A 11 -15.57 -2.53 7.94
C GLY A 11 -16.27 -1.59 6.97
N PHE A 12 -16.82 -2.16 5.90
CA PHE A 12 -17.66 -1.44 4.96
C PHE A 12 -19.00 -1.10 5.65
N SER A 13 -19.08 0.09 6.23
CA SER A 13 -20.37 0.68 6.63
C SER A 13 -21.11 1.11 5.35
N PRO A 14 -22.34 0.64 5.05
CA PRO A 14 -23.00 0.89 3.77
C PRO A 14 -23.52 2.32 3.55
N ALA A 15 -23.22 3.28 4.43
CA ALA A 15 -23.99 4.53 4.53
C ALA A 15 -23.32 5.80 3.96
N GLU A 16 -22.12 5.75 3.37
CA GLU A 16 -21.51 6.94 2.74
C GLU A 16 -21.17 6.70 1.26
N ILE A 17 -22.19 6.34 0.48
CA ILE A 17 -22.21 6.62 -0.96
C ILE A 17 -22.91 7.97 -1.13
N LEU A 18 -22.26 9.05 -0.68
CA LEU A 18 -22.59 10.37 -1.20
C LEU A 18 -21.83 10.53 -2.51
N ILE A 19 -22.53 10.18 -3.59
CA ILE A 19 -22.11 10.55 -4.93
C ILE A 19 -22.10 12.08 -4.95
N ASP A 20 -20.92 12.68 -4.92
CA ASP A 20 -20.74 14.08 -5.28
C ASP A 20 -21.06 14.21 -6.78
N GLN A 21 -22.35 14.35 -7.07
CA GLN A 21 -22.88 14.61 -8.40
C GLN A 21 -22.72 16.10 -8.71
N SER A 22 -21.49 16.54 -8.95
CA SER A 22 -21.23 17.82 -9.64
C SER A 22 -20.89 17.53 -11.12
N PRO A 23 -21.76 17.87 -12.10
CA PRO A 23 -21.65 17.34 -13.46
C PRO A 23 -20.62 18.04 -14.36
N ALA A 24 -19.79 18.95 -13.85
CA ALA A 24 -18.89 19.76 -14.70
C ALA A 24 -17.39 19.37 -14.65
N HIS A 25 -16.96 18.48 -13.75
CA HIS A 25 -15.53 18.14 -13.56
C HIS A 25 -15.12 16.74 -14.11
N LEU A 26 -16.03 16.08 -14.82
CA LEU A 26 -16.01 14.64 -15.10
C LEU A 26 -15.29 14.19 -16.38
N LYS A 27 -14.45 15.03 -17.01
CA LYS A 27 -13.68 14.59 -18.20
C LYS A 27 -12.16 14.48 -18.03
N ASN A 28 -11.53 15.25 -17.13
CA ASN A 28 -10.06 15.22 -16.97
C ASN A 28 -9.56 15.05 -15.53
N GLY A 29 -10.46 14.69 -14.61
CA GLY A 29 -10.16 14.66 -13.19
C GLY A 29 -9.14 13.62 -12.74
N CYS A 30 -8.63 12.69 -13.56
CA CYS A 30 -7.64 11.68 -13.12
C CYS A 30 -6.19 12.07 -13.44
N ILE A 31 -6.03 13.08 -14.30
CA ILE A 31 -4.74 13.41 -14.88
C ILE A 31 -4.04 14.45 -14.00
N CYS A 32 -2.75 14.21 -13.76
CA CYS A 32 -1.86 15.12 -13.05
C CYS A 32 -0.63 15.40 -13.93
N ASN A 33 -0.33 16.67 -14.15
CA ASN A 33 0.86 17.08 -14.87
C ASN A 33 1.96 17.44 -13.86
N HIS A 34 3.09 16.76 -13.92
CA HIS A 34 4.26 17.02 -13.08
C HIS A 34 5.52 16.97 -13.95
N LYS A 35 6.31 18.05 -13.97
CA LYS A 35 7.54 18.17 -14.78
C LYS A 35 7.37 17.80 -16.26
N ASN A 36 6.30 18.28 -16.90
CA ASN A 36 5.92 17.96 -18.29
C ASN A 36 5.60 16.48 -18.57
N VAL A 37 5.45 15.66 -17.53
CA VAL A 37 4.96 14.28 -17.64
C VAL A 37 3.54 14.21 -17.10
N THR A 38 2.71 13.45 -17.81
CA THR A 38 1.30 13.27 -17.50
C THR A 38 1.11 11.93 -16.79
N TYR A 39 0.60 11.97 -15.56
CA TYR A 39 0.34 10.79 -14.73
C TYR A 39 -1.15 10.58 -14.51
N ASN A 40 -1.56 9.30 -14.44
CA ASN A 40 -2.92 8.91 -14.07
C ASN A 40 -2.97 8.51 -12.60
N PHE A 41 -3.60 9.33 -11.77
CA PHE A 41 -3.69 9.18 -10.32
C PHE A 41 -5.00 8.56 -9.83
N CYS A 42 -5.76 7.94 -10.75
CA CYS A 42 -6.93 7.16 -10.41
C CYS A 42 -6.56 5.68 -10.29
N TYR A 43 -6.68 5.15 -9.07
CA TYR A 43 -6.59 3.70 -8.86
C TYR A 43 -7.76 2.99 -9.54
N GLN A 44 -7.45 1.95 -10.32
CA GLN A 44 -8.43 1.06 -10.94
C GLN A 44 -8.34 -0.30 -10.28
N LEU A 45 -9.48 -0.92 -9.99
CA LEU A 45 -9.48 -2.26 -9.44
C LEU A 45 -8.95 -3.25 -10.49
N PRO A 46 -7.91 -4.07 -10.21
CA PRO A 46 -7.32 -4.96 -11.22
C PRO A 46 -8.31 -5.96 -11.81
N SER A 47 -9.19 -6.53 -10.97
CA SER A 47 -10.23 -7.47 -11.40
C SER A 47 -11.37 -6.81 -12.20
N ASN A 48 -11.55 -5.50 -12.07
CA ASN A 48 -12.55 -4.75 -12.82
C ASN A 48 -12.14 -3.29 -13.03
N ARG A 49 -11.56 -3.00 -14.19
CA ARG A 49 -11.03 -1.66 -14.55
C ARG A 49 -12.10 -0.56 -14.66
N LEU A 50 -13.39 -0.92 -14.66
CA LEU A 50 -14.49 0.05 -14.64
C LEU A 50 -14.66 0.66 -13.24
N ILE A 51 -14.23 -0.04 -12.19
CA ILE A 51 -14.30 0.44 -10.82
C ILE A 51 -13.06 1.29 -10.54
N LYS A 52 -13.31 2.59 -10.32
CA LYS A 52 -12.29 3.57 -9.95
C LYS A 52 -12.39 3.87 -8.45
N GLY A 53 -11.24 3.85 -7.78
CA GLY A 53 -11.12 4.29 -6.40
C GLY A 53 -11.11 5.81 -6.27
N LYS A 54 -10.91 6.29 -5.04
CA LYS A 54 -10.68 7.71 -4.77
C LYS A 54 -9.42 8.17 -5.48
N ARG A 55 -9.51 9.32 -6.16
CA ARG A 55 -8.36 9.94 -6.82
C ARG A 55 -7.30 10.37 -5.80
N PHE A 56 -6.03 10.16 -6.15
CA PHE A 56 -4.89 10.74 -5.45
C PHE A 56 -4.69 12.22 -5.82
N ASN A 57 -4.33 13.06 -4.85
CA ASN A 57 -4.21 14.50 -5.05
C ASN A 57 -2.89 14.86 -5.79
N CYS A 58 -2.99 15.59 -6.91
CA CYS A 58 -1.83 16.03 -7.70
C CYS A 58 -0.82 16.87 -6.90
N ASN A 59 -1.25 17.55 -5.81
CA ASN A 59 -0.36 18.38 -4.99
C ASN A 59 0.79 17.59 -4.35
N PHE A 60 0.66 16.26 -4.24
CA PHE A 60 1.67 15.41 -3.66
C PHE A 60 2.61 14.76 -4.69
N SER A 61 2.54 15.15 -5.97
CA SER A 61 3.38 14.58 -7.04
C SER A 61 4.88 14.67 -6.75
N SER A 62 5.34 15.76 -6.14
CA SER A 62 6.75 15.93 -5.75
C SER A 62 7.22 14.87 -4.74
N TYR A 63 6.38 14.49 -3.77
CA TYR A 63 6.72 13.44 -2.81
C TYR A 63 6.77 12.07 -3.48
N LEU A 64 5.84 11.79 -4.41
CA LEU A 64 5.85 10.54 -5.17
C LEU A 64 7.13 10.39 -6.02
N GLU A 65 7.67 11.52 -6.52
CA GLU A 65 8.95 11.53 -7.23
C GLU A 65 10.12 11.24 -6.28
N GLU A 66 10.14 11.90 -5.12
CA GLU A 66 11.18 11.71 -4.09
C GLU A 66 11.24 10.25 -3.60
N PHE A 67 10.09 9.61 -3.42
CA PHE A 67 10.01 8.19 -3.10
C PHE A 67 10.31 7.26 -4.28
N GLY A 68 10.50 7.79 -5.48
CA GLY A 68 10.82 7.01 -6.68
C GLY A 68 9.67 6.14 -7.19
N ILE A 69 8.42 6.47 -6.85
CA ILE A 69 7.22 5.69 -7.22
C ILE A 69 6.47 6.23 -8.44
N LEU A 70 6.84 7.41 -8.95
CA LEU A 70 6.37 7.88 -10.26
C LEU A 70 7.05 7.16 -11.43
N SER A 71 8.18 6.50 -11.19
CA SER A 71 8.91 5.70 -12.18
C SER A 71 8.49 4.24 -12.09
N SER A 72 8.26 3.60 -13.24
CA SER A 72 8.01 2.15 -13.31
C SER A 72 9.24 1.31 -12.95
N SER A 73 10.42 1.90 -12.85
CA SER A 73 11.67 1.19 -12.53
C SER A 73 11.66 0.50 -11.16
N ASN A 74 10.89 1.05 -10.21
CA ASN A 74 10.87 0.59 -8.81
C ASN A 74 9.56 -0.11 -8.44
N ILE A 75 8.66 -0.32 -9.41
CA ILE A 75 7.36 -0.95 -9.17
C ILE A 75 7.51 -2.46 -9.42
N ILE A 76 7.14 -3.24 -8.41
CA ILE A 76 7.05 -4.70 -8.55
C ILE A 76 5.79 -4.99 -9.38
N ASP A 77 5.98 -5.51 -10.59
CA ASP A 77 4.89 -6.03 -11.39
C ASP A 77 4.53 -7.44 -10.90
N LEU A 78 3.38 -7.53 -10.22
CA LEU A 78 2.84 -8.76 -9.66
C LEU A 78 2.15 -9.65 -10.71
N GLU A 79 1.92 -9.15 -11.94
CA GLU A 79 1.33 -9.95 -13.02
C GLU A 79 2.39 -10.79 -13.74
N THR A 80 3.62 -10.27 -13.85
CA THR A 80 4.68 -10.88 -14.68
C THR A 80 5.85 -11.47 -13.91
N LYS A 81 6.05 -11.08 -12.65
CA LYS A 81 7.18 -11.53 -11.83
C LYS A 81 6.70 -12.28 -10.61
N GLU A 82 7.38 -13.37 -10.28
CA GLU A 82 7.23 -13.99 -8.97
C GLU A 82 7.57 -12.98 -7.88
N MET A 83 6.70 -12.89 -6.86
CA MET A 83 6.97 -12.01 -5.74
C MET A 83 8.28 -12.40 -5.07
N PRO A 84 9.22 -11.46 -4.87
CA PRO A 84 10.42 -11.75 -4.11
C PRO A 84 9.99 -12.17 -2.70
N MET A 85 10.77 -13.05 -2.08
CA MET A 85 10.53 -13.45 -0.70
C MET A 85 10.51 -12.19 0.18
N PRO A 86 9.39 -11.87 0.85
CA PRO A 86 9.27 -10.62 1.60
C PRO A 86 10.21 -10.66 2.82
N ALA A 87 10.96 -9.58 3.01
CA ALA A 87 11.72 -9.38 4.24
C ALA A 87 10.75 -9.01 5.37
N PHE A 88 10.63 -9.87 6.38
CA PHE A 88 9.89 -9.57 7.59
C PHE A 88 10.81 -8.87 8.59
N VAL A 89 10.63 -7.55 8.74
CA VAL A 89 11.28 -6.77 9.80
C VAL A 89 10.27 -6.54 10.90
N THR A 90 10.63 -6.91 12.12
CA THR A 90 9.82 -6.66 13.32
C THR A 90 10.70 -6.16 14.44
N ALA A 91 10.12 -5.40 15.35
CA ALA A 91 10.76 -4.93 16.56
C ALA A 91 9.87 -5.28 17.76
N MET A 92 10.49 -5.73 18.84
CA MET A 92 9.82 -6.04 20.10
C MET A 92 10.64 -5.47 21.25
N SER A 93 9.95 -4.96 22.27
CA SER A 93 10.63 -4.57 23.51
C SER A 93 11.09 -5.81 24.27
N GLU A 94 12.20 -5.70 25.01
CA GLU A 94 12.80 -6.85 25.73
C GLU A 94 11.80 -7.53 26.68
N ASN A 95 10.96 -6.74 27.36
CA ASN A 95 9.94 -7.24 28.27
C ASN A 95 8.76 -7.96 27.60
N HIS A 96 8.73 -8.02 26.26
CA HIS A 96 7.74 -8.76 25.47
C HIS A 96 8.39 -9.66 24.42
N TYR A 97 9.64 -10.07 24.64
CA TYR A 97 10.40 -10.89 23.70
C TYR A 97 9.73 -12.25 23.44
N ALA A 98 9.18 -12.90 24.47
CA ALA A 98 8.58 -14.23 24.35
C ALA A 98 7.28 -14.19 23.52
N GLU A 99 6.45 -13.18 23.74
CA GLU A 99 5.22 -12.91 23.00
C GLU A 99 5.56 -12.55 21.55
N GLY A 100 6.54 -11.68 21.34
CA GLY A 100 7.02 -11.30 20.02
C GLY A 100 7.57 -12.50 19.24
N LEU A 101 8.38 -13.35 19.87
CA LEU A 101 8.91 -14.56 19.24
C LEU A 101 7.81 -15.55 18.88
N THR A 102 6.78 -15.68 19.72
CA THR A 102 5.60 -16.49 19.42
C THR A 102 4.89 -15.99 18.16
N LEU A 103 4.69 -14.67 18.04
CA LEU A 103 4.09 -14.07 16.84
C LEU A 103 4.94 -14.29 15.59
N VAL A 104 6.26 -14.12 15.68
CA VAL A 104 7.17 -14.37 14.54
C VAL A 104 7.12 -15.82 14.09
N ARG A 105 7.02 -16.78 15.01
CA ARG A 105 6.87 -18.20 14.69
C ARG A 105 5.59 -18.50 13.90
N PHE A 106 4.48 -17.84 14.23
CA PHE A 106 3.22 -18.01 13.52
C PHE A 106 3.22 -17.36 12.13
N VAL A 107 3.84 -16.18 12.00
CA VAL A 107 3.89 -15.44 10.73
C VAL A 107 4.94 -16.01 9.78
N CYS A 108 6.05 -16.53 10.31
CA CYS A 108 7.16 -17.06 9.53
C CYS A 108 7.81 -18.26 10.23
N ILE A 109 7.32 -19.46 9.88
CA ILE A 109 7.82 -20.74 10.40
C ILE A 109 9.33 -20.91 10.15
N SER A 110 9.83 -20.45 9.00
CA SER A 110 11.25 -20.54 8.63
C SER A 110 12.13 -19.46 9.29
N CYS A 111 11.56 -18.31 9.67
CA CYS A 111 12.32 -17.21 10.24
C CYS A 111 12.81 -17.54 11.65
N ALA A 112 11.96 -18.16 12.48
CA ALA A 112 12.25 -18.40 13.89
C ALA A 112 13.49 -19.26 14.18
N LYS A 113 14.03 -19.95 13.18
CA LYS A 113 15.23 -20.78 13.29
C LYS A 113 16.55 -19.99 13.26
N ASN A 114 16.53 -18.73 12.82
CA ASN A 114 17.75 -17.96 12.52
C ASN A 114 17.91 -16.65 13.33
N TRP A 115 17.12 -16.46 14.40
CA TRP A 115 17.10 -15.22 15.20
C TRP A 115 18.09 -15.22 16.37
N ARG A 116 18.71 -16.37 16.69
CA ARG A 116 19.93 -16.39 17.49
C ARG A 116 21.08 -16.42 16.50
N GLY A 117 21.95 -15.42 16.53
CA GLY A 117 23.19 -15.45 15.77
C GLY A 117 24.13 -16.52 16.31
N GLU A 118 23.84 -17.77 16.01
CA GLU A 118 24.70 -18.95 16.09
C GLU A 118 24.71 -19.67 14.75
#